data_AF-A0A4V2T560-F1
#
_entry.id   AF-A0A4V2T560-F1
#
_cell.length_a   1.000
_cell.length_b   1.000
_cell.length_c   1.000
_cell.angle_alpha   90.00
_cell.angle_beta   90.00
_cell.angle_gamma   90.00
#
_symmetry.space_group_name_H-M   'P 1'
#
loop_
_entity.id
_entity.type
_entity.pdbx_description
1 polymer ?
#
loop_
_entity_poly.entity_id
_entity_poly.type
_entity_poly.pdbx_seq_one_letter_code
_entity_poly.pdbx_strand_id
1 'polypeptide(L)'
;MSYKEKSIYEKIYKDIQKECNDYNININDFFSYVFEKRSINESSQLKNLCLDELNKIVQKISSFDAASEKNNGIAQNDKIRIHSLSSINQTLPKDITDIISKFKTKSGFEERYFFLITNKSKILGYFGLSIHEEPSPFDRYLFVYIFNLNQEYVTKSNINYILNYIEALAKKENIYNIDFNSECVGIKNQILREKGYLQFSGTGVIKINQAVIEPSLRIREDNGKEYSITDIKDYLPIERIRPKSEITNSTEKPKIKKLNFEYENILETVYIIYLSNTKLASINTFILLSPVSLYDDILLNDCIVEVIKYLLNSNDRDIILGLPLDVINNLSIFDYSMVNEVHWYRKVLTYIKK
;
A
#
# COMPACT_ATOMS: atom_id res chain seq x y z
N MET A 1 9.03 33.25 18.20
CA MET A 1 8.11 34.29 17.71
C MET A 1 8.55 35.62 18.28
N SER A 2 8.88 36.58 17.42
CA SER A 2 9.23 37.93 17.86
C SER A 2 7.97 38.69 18.31
N TYR A 3 8.12 39.64 19.24
CA TYR A 3 7.03 40.50 19.72
C TYR A 3 6.27 41.23 18.58
N LYS A 4 6.93 41.48 17.44
CA LYS A 4 6.31 42.08 16.25
C LYS A 4 5.31 41.14 15.56
N GLU A 5 5.60 39.85 15.49
CA GLU A 5 4.75 38.85 14.84
C GLU A 5 3.42 38.70 15.59
N LYS A 6 3.45 38.71 16.93
CA LYS A 6 2.24 38.63 17.77
C LYS A 6 1.28 39.79 17.54
N SER A 7 1.80 41.00 17.34
CA SER A 7 0.97 42.21 17.18
C SER A 7 0.17 42.27 15.86
N ILE A 8 0.65 41.62 14.81
CA ILE A 8 -0.01 41.62 13.49
C ILE A 8 -1.22 40.68 13.51
N TYR A 9 -1.07 39.48 14.07
CA TYR A 9 -2.17 38.52 14.20
C TYR A 9 -3.28 39.04 15.12
N GLU A 10 -2.91 39.70 16.21
CA GLU A 10 -3.88 40.32 17.13
C GLU A 10 -4.66 41.46 16.46
N LYS A 11 -4.02 42.24 15.58
CA LYS A 11 -4.70 43.30 14.82
C LYS A 11 -5.69 42.71 13.80
N ILE A 12 -5.26 41.73 13.02
CA ILE A 12 -6.12 41.07 12.02
C ILE A 12 -7.32 40.40 12.69
N TYR A 13 -7.10 39.71 13.82
CA TYR A 13 -8.19 39.07 14.55
C TYR A 13 -9.21 40.09 15.10
N LYS A 14 -8.75 41.24 15.60
CA LYS A 14 -9.63 42.35 16.04
C LYS A 14 -10.41 42.97 14.90
N ASP A 15 -9.79 43.14 13.73
CA ASP A 15 -10.46 43.70 12.55
C ASP A 15 -11.57 42.74 12.06
N ILE A 16 -11.30 41.43 12.03
CA ILE A 16 -12.30 40.40 11.71
C ILE A 16 -13.43 40.37 12.76
N GLN A 17 -13.12 40.42 14.05
CA GLN A 17 -14.14 40.46 15.11
C GLN A 17 -15.03 41.69 15.01
N LYS A 18 -14.47 42.84 14.61
CA LYS A 18 -15.25 44.06 14.41
C LYS A 18 -16.26 43.90 13.27
N GLU A 19 -15.82 43.37 12.13
CA GLU A 19 -16.74 43.09 11.01
C GLU A 19 -17.79 42.04 11.37
N CYS A 20 -17.42 40.98 12.11
CA CYS A 20 -18.38 39.99 12.61
C CYS A 20 -19.50 40.64 13.45
N ASN A 21 -19.14 41.58 14.32
CA ASN A 21 -20.11 42.34 15.11
C ASN A 21 -20.98 43.25 14.24
N ASP A 22 -20.40 43.95 13.26
CA ASP A 22 -21.13 44.84 12.34
C ASP A 22 -22.18 44.06 11.52
N TYR A 23 -21.90 42.80 11.18
CA TYR A 23 -22.83 41.91 10.48
C TYR A 23 -23.66 41.01 11.40
N ASN A 24 -23.50 41.11 12.72
CA ASN A 24 -24.17 40.27 13.73
C ASN A 24 -24.07 38.76 13.46
N ILE A 25 -22.88 38.30 13.06
CA ILE A 25 -22.58 36.90 12.75
C ILE A 25 -21.31 36.46 13.49
N ASN A 26 -21.24 35.18 13.86
CA ASN A 26 -20.03 34.65 14.48
C ASN A 26 -18.92 34.45 13.43
N ILE A 27 -17.67 34.28 13.88
CA ILE A 27 -16.50 34.17 12.98
C ILE A 27 -16.61 33.02 11.96
N ASN A 28 -17.19 31.88 12.36
CA ASN A 28 -17.32 30.73 11.46
C ASN A 28 -18.35 31.00 10.36
N ASP A 29 -19.46 31.66 10.73
CA ASP A 29 -20.51 32.06 9.80
C ASP A 29 -20.08 33.26 8.94
N PHE A 30 -19.17 34.11 9.44
CA PHE A 30 -18.59 35.22 8.70
C PHE A 30 -17.78 34.75 7.48
N PHE A 31 -16.97 33.69 7.61
CA PHE A 31 -16.26 33.14 6.47
C PHE A 31 -17.23 32.65 5.40
N SER A 32 -18.25 31.89 5.79
CA SER A 32 -19.29 31.40 4.88
C SER A 32 -20.07 32.55 4.23
N TYR A 33 -20.44 33.58 4.99
CA TYR A 33 -21.09 34.79 4.50
C TYR A 33 -20.26 35.55 3.46
N VAL A 34 -18.95 35.69 3.69
CA VAL A 34 -18.02 36.32 2.74
C VAL A 34 -17.88 35.49 1.46
N PHE A 35 -17.87 34.16 1.57
CA PHE A 35 -17.82 33.26 0.41
C PHE A 35 -19.12 33.23 -0.41
N GLU A 36 -20.27 33.40 0.22
CA GLU A 36 -21.58 33.33 -0.46
C GLU A 36 -22.00 34.65 -1.10
N LYS A 37 -21.68 35.81 -0.50
CA LYS A 37 -22.19 37.11 -0.99
C LYS A 37 -21.33 37.84 -2.02
N ARG A 38 -20.05 37.47 -2.21
CA ARG A 38 -19.17 38.14 -3.18
C ARG A 38 -19.09 37.35 -4.48
N SER A 39 -19.92 37.75 -5.43
CA SER A 39 -20.08 37.21 -6.78
C SER A 39 -18.77 36.81 -7.47
N ILE A 40 -18.72 35.53 -7.86
CA ILE A 40 -17.96 34.75 -8.88
C ILE A 40 -16.64 35.31 -9.46
N ASN A 41 -16.48 36.62 -9.71
CA ASN A 41 -15.23 37.17 -10.24
C ASN A 41 -14.21 37.53 -9.15
N GLU A 42 -14.63 38.01 -7.97
CA GLU A 42 -13.70 38.25 -6.85
C GLU A 42 -13.28 36.95 -6.15
N SER A 43 -14.11 35.91 -6.18
CA SER A 43 -13.79 34.58 -5.65
C SER A 43 -12.55 33.98 -6.32
N SER A 44 -12.34 34.24 -7.61
CA SER A 44 -11.13 33.80 -8.32
C SER A 44 -9.87 34.54 -7.84
N GLN A 45 -9.98 35.85 -7.58
CA GLN A 45 -8.89 36.65 -7.05
C GLN A 45 -8.58 36.31 -5.59
N LEU A 46 -9.60 36.12 -4.75
CA LEU A 46 -9.46 35.66 -3.37
C LEU A 46 -8.91 34.24 -3.30
N LYS A 47 -9.36 33.34 -4.17
CA LYS A 47 -8.80 31.98 -4.29
C LYS A 47 -7.32 32.05 -4.71
N ASN A 48 -6.97 32.92 -5.65
CA ASN A 48 -5.58 33.13 -6.04
C ASN A 48 -4.75 33.77 -4.92
N LEU A 49 -5.31 34.71 -4.16
CA LEU A 49 -4.66 35.32 -3.00
C LEU A 49 -4.45 34.32 -1.86
N CYS A 50 -5.47 33.50 -1.56
CA CYS A 50 -5.37 32.41 -0.60
C CYS A 50 -4.39 31.34 -1.08
N LEU A 51 -4.39 30.98 -2.37
CA LEU A 51 -3.42 30.07 -2.94
C LEU A 51 -2.00 30.66 -2.91
N ASP A 52 -1.84 31.95 -3.14
CA ASP A 52 -0.54 32.64 -3.06
C ASP A 52 -0.06 32.72 -1.62
N GLU A 53 -0.92 33.01 -0.65
CA GLU A 53 -0.57 33.00 0.76
C GLU A 53 -0.30 31.59 1.28
N LEU A 54 -1.10 30.58 0.86
CA LEU A 54 -0.83 29.17 1.14
C LEU A 54 0.47 28.72 0.48
N ASN A 55 0.76 29.15 -0.75
CA ASN A 55 2.02 28.87 -1.43
C ASN A 55 3.20 29.57 -0.74
N LYS A 56 3.03 30.79 -0.23
CA LYS A 56 4.04 31.47 0.60
C LYS A 56 4.24 30.76 1.93
N ILE A 57 3.18 30.22 2.54
CA ILE A 57 3.26 29.40 3.75
C ILE A 57 4.00 28.08 3.45
N VAL A 58 3.65 27.41 2.35
CA VAL A 58 4.34 26.19 1.87
C VAL A 58 5.80 26.48 1.52
N GLN A 59 6.10 27.62 0.90
CA GLN A 59 7.47 28.08 0.63
C GLN A 59 8.22 28.40 1.92
N LYS A 60 7.56 29.01 2.91
CA LYS A 60 8.15 29.26 4.23
C LYS A 60 8.41 27.96 5.00
N ILE A 61 7.49 27.00 4.97
CA ILE A 61 7.65 25.66 5.58
C ILE A 61 8.78 24.89 4.88
N SER A 62 8.81 24.88 3.56
CA SER A 62 9.88 24.23 2.79
C SER A 62 11.24 24.95 2.95
N SER A 63 11.25 26.26 3.19
CA SER A 63 12.47 26.99 3.57
C SER A 63 12.90 26.75 5.04
N PHE A 64 11.96 26.36 5.92
CA PHE A 64 12.24 25.93 7.29
C PHE A 64 12.91 24.55 7.32
N ASP A 65 12.46 23.63 6.45
CA ASP A 65 13.14 22.35 6.23
C ASP A 65 14.54 22.56 5.63
N ALA A 66 14.70 23.50 4.70
CA ALA A 66 16.01 23.85 4.13
C ALA A 66 16.97 24.52 5.14
N ALA A 67 16.44 25.20 6.17
CA ALA A 67 17.25 25.74 7.26
C ALA A 67 17.60 24.67 8.32
N SER A 68 16.76 23.64 8.48
CA SER A 68 17.02 22.45 9.31
C SER A 68 18.06 21.51 8.69
N GLU A 69 18.23 21.50 7.36
CA GLU A 69 19.23 20.67 6.68
C GLU A 69 20.66 21.25 6.74
N LYS A 70 20.84 22.49 7.23
CA LYS A 70 22.15 23.15 7.31
C LYS A 70 23.03 22.72 8.49
N ASN A 71 22.52 21.91 9.43
CA ASN A 71 23.27 21.50 10.62
C ASN A 71 23.71 20.03 10.65
N ASN A 72 23.48 19.26 9.58
CA ASN A 72 24.11 17.96 9.41
C ASN A 72 24.99 18.03 8.14
N GLY A 73 26.31 18.07 8.33
CA GLY A 73 27.31 18.22 7.27
C GLY A 73 27.31 17.08 6.25
N ILE A 74 26.31 17.03 5.38
CA ILE A 74 26.25 16.13 4.22
C ILE A 74 26.38 17.01 2.97
N ALA A 75 27.45 16.73 2.21
CA ALA A 75 27.86 17.49 1.05
C ALA A 75 26.73 17.66 0.03
N GLN A 76 26.52 18.90 -0.39
CA GLN A 76 25.39 19.40 -1.15
C GLN A 76 25.41 19.05 -2.66
N ASN A 77 25.94 17.89 -3.08
CA ASN A 77 26.18 17.61 -4.52
C ASN A 77 26.05 16.15 -5.01
N ASP A 78 25.31 15.28 -4.32
CA ASP A 78 25.18 13.87 -4.72
C ASP A 78 23.90 13.58 -5.52
N LYS A 79 23.88 13.97 -6.80
CA LYS A 79 22.80 13.57 -7.71
C LYS A 79 22.83 12.06 -7.95
N ILE A 80 21.86 11.34 -7.38
CA ILE A 80 21.66 9.92 -7.66
C ILE A 80 21.19 9.71 -9.11
N ARG A 81 21.54 8.56 -9.68
CA ARG A 81 21.10 8.10 -11.00
C ARG A 81 20.41 6.75 -10.85
N ILE A 82 19.50 6.45 -11.77
CA ILE A 82 18.75 5.20 -11.79
C ILE A 82 19.05 4.51 -13.11
N HIS A 83 19.49 3.25 -13.03
CA HIS A 83 19.87 2.44 -14.18
C HIS A 83 19.08 1.13 -14.15
N SER A 84 18.45 0.76 -15.26
CA SER A 84 17.87 -0.59 -15.39
C SER A 84 19.00 -1.61 -15.38
N LEU A 85 18.80 -2.73 -14.69
CA LEU A 85 19.79 -3.81 -14.62
C LEU A 85 20.15 -4.32 -16.01
N SER A 86 19.16 -4.41 -16.92
CA SER A 86 19.38 -4.83 -18.30
C SER A 86 20.26 -3.87 -19.13
N SER A 87 20.54 -2.66 -18.62
CA SER A 87 21.41 -1.67 -19.28
C SER A 87 22.86 -1.68 -18.76
N ILE A 88 23.17 -2.53 -17.78
CA ILE A 88 24.47 -2.58 -17.13
C ILE A 88 25.32 -3.68 -17.77
N ASN A 89 26.38 -3.27 -18.47
CA ASN A 89 27.33 -4.18 -19.12
C ASN A 89 28.54 -4.55 -18.23
N GLN A 90 28.52 -4.15 -16.95
CA GLN A 90 29.64 -4.33 -16.02
C GLN A 90 29.34 -5.42 -14.99
N THR A 91 30.38 -6.11 -14.52
CA THR A 91 30.27 -7.04 -13.39
C THR A 91 29.82 -6.32 -12.15
N LEU A 92 28.72 -6.77 -11.56
CA LEU A 92 28.20 -6.20 -10.32
C LEU A 92 29.01 -6.68 -9.10
N PRO A 93 29.05 -5.89 -8.02
CA PRO A 93 29.54 -6.35 -6.73
C PRO A 93 28.85 -7.66 -6.30
N LYS A 94 29.59 -8.52 -5.60
CA LYS A 94 29.12 -9.87 -5.23
C LYS A 94 27.87 -9.83 -4.35
N ASP A 95 27.85 -8.93 -3.38
CA ASP A 95 26.71 -8.65 -2.51
C ASP A 95 25.44 -8.28 -3.29
N ILE A 96 25.55 -7.40 -4.29
CA ILE A 96 24.43 -7.05 -5.17
C ILE A 96 24.00 -8.24 -6.04
N THR A 97 24.97 -9.00 -6.54
CA THR A 97 24.71 -10.21 -7.34
C THR A 97 23.96 -11.27 -6.53
N ASP A 98 24.34 -11.47 -5.27
CA ASP A 98 23.70 -12.41 -4.33
C ASP A 98 22.29 -11.95 -3.93
N ILE A 99 22.02 -10.63 -3.92
CA ILE A 99 20.68 -10.09 -3.74
C ILE A 99 19.82 -10.38 -4.98
N ILE A 100 20.31 -10.02 -6.16
CA ILE A 100 19.58 -10.21 -7.42
C ILE A 100 19.28 -11.69 -7.67
N SER A 101 20.21 -12.59 -7.36
CA SER A 101 20.00 -14.04 -7.54
C SER A 101 18.84 -14.57 -6.68
N LYS A 102 18.61 -14.01 -5.49
CA LYS A 102 17.43 -14.34 -4.65
C LYS A 102 16.10 -13.87 -5.23
N PHE A 103 16.12 -12.87 -6.10
CA PHE A 103 14.90 -12.41 -6.81
C PHE A 103 14.70 -13.16 -8.12
N LYS A 104 15.77 -13.54 -8.82
CA LYS A 104 15.69 -14.40 -10.02
C LYS A 104 14.99 -15.73 -9.77
N THR A 105 15.02 -16.23 -8.54
CA THR A 105 14.32 -17.46 -8.15
C THR A 105 12.85 -17.23 -7.76
N LYS A 106 12.39 -15.97 -7.66
CA LYS A 106 11.00 -15.62 -7.38
C LYS A 106 10.22 -15.43 -8.68
N SER A 107 8.94 -15.77 -8.67
CA SER A 107 8.03 -15.46 -9.77
C SER A 107 7.92 -13.94 -9.95
N GLY A 108 7.89 -13.48 -11.21
CA GLY A 108 7.71 -12.06 -11.54
C GLY A 108 8.98 -11.20 -11.64
N PHE A 109 10.18 -11.77 -11.49
CA PHE A 109 11.42 -11.03 -11.73
C PHE A 109 11.66 -10.78 -13.22
N GLU A 110 11.74 -9.51 -13.60
CA GLU A 110 12.17 -9.08 -14.94
C GLU A 110 13.35 -8.12 -14.83
N GLU A 111 14.47 -8.44 -15.49
CA GLU A 111 15.69 -7.62 -15.40
C GLU A 111 15.47 -6.17 -15.86
N ARG A 112 14.62 -5.95 -16.87
CA ARG A 112 14.28 -4.59 -17.34
C ARG A 112 13.58 -3.74 -16.29
N TYR A 113 12.91 -4.38 -15.33
CA TYR A 113 12.18 -3.76 -14.23
C TYR A 113 12.89 -3.85 -12.88
N PHE A 114 14.15 -4.30 -12.87
CA PHE A 114 15.03 -4.16 -11.72
C PHE A 114 15.99 -3.00 -11.96
N PHE A 115 16.11 -2.09 -11.00
CA PHE A 115 16.88 -0.87 -11.14
C PHE A 115 17.90 -0.70 -10.03
N LEU A 116 19.10 -0.26 -10.39
CA LEU A 116 20.14 0.15 -9.45
C LEU A 116 20.14 1.66 -9.30
N ILE A 117 20.30 2.11 -8.05
CA ILE A 117 20.47 3.51 -7.70
C ILE A 117 21.96 3.74 -7.49
N THR A 118 22.55 4.66 -8.24
CA THR A 118 23.99 4.92 -8.20
C THR A 118 24.31 6.39 -7.93
N ASN A 119 25.49 6.63 -7.36
CA ASN A 119 26.15 7.92 -7.42
C ASN A 119 27.55 7.70 -7.98
N LYS A 120 27.81 8.28 -9.16
CA LYS A 120 29.01 7.99 -9.96
C LYS A 120 29.13 6.48 -10.18
N SER A 121 30.16 5.84 -9.62
CA SER A 121 30.42 4.40 -9.72
C SER A 121 29.93 3.59 -8.51
N LYS A 122 29.40 4.24 -7.47
CA LYS A 122 28.95 3.55 -6.25
C LYS A 122 27.47 3.19 -6.37
N ILE A 123 27.13 1.92 -6.10
CA ILE A 123 25.75 1.47 -5.91
C ILE A 123 25.29 1.87 -4.51
N LEU A 124 24.17 2.57 -4.44
CA LEU A 124 23.58 3.13 -3.22
C LEU A 124 22.32 2.40 -2.78
N GLY A 125 21.73 1.62 -3.67
CA GLY A 125 20.44 1.01 -3.46
C GLY A 125 19.91 0.40 -4.74
N TYR A 126 18.69 -0.12 -4.67
CA TYR A 126 18.01 -0.77 -5.77
C TYR A 126 16.51 -0.80 -5.51
N PHE A 127 15.72 -0.92 -6.59
CA PHE A 127 14.31 -1.23 -6.49
C PHE A 127 13.89 -2.15 -7.63
N GLY A 128 12.91 -2.99 -7.36
CA GLY A 128 12.36 -3.95 -8.31
C GLY A 128 10.88 -3.71 -8.50
N LEU A 129 10.44 -3.80 -9.75
CA LEU A 129 9.05 -3.61 -10.16
C LEU A 129 8.55 -4.85 -10.90
N SER A 130 7.29 -5.17 -10.72
CA SER A 130 6.57 -6.20 -11.47
C SER A 130 5.21 -5.66 -11.91
N ILE A 131 4.72 -6.14 -13.04
CA ILE A 131 3.40 -5.76 -13.57
C ILE A 131 2.45 -6.91 -13.28
N HIS A 132 1.30 -6.61 -12.69
CA HIS A 132 0.27 -7.57 -12.36
C HIS A 132 -1.06 -7.15 -12.97
N GLU A 133 -1.91 -8.14 -13.23
CA GLU A 133 -3.28 -7.97 -13.67
C GLU A 133 -4.14 -8.91 -12.83
N GLU A 134 -5.13 -8.34 -12.15
CA GLU A 134 -6.03 -9.04 -11.26
C GLU A 134 -7.48 -8.63 -11.54
N PRO A 135 -8.47 -9.46 -11.17
CA PRO A 135 -9.88 -9.08 -11.26
C PRO A 135 -10.18 -7.70 -10.67
N SER A 136 -11.17 -7.01 -11.25
CA SER A 136 -11.68 -5.72 -10.75
C SER A 136 -11.99 -5.80 -9.24
N PRO A 137 -11.69 -4.75 -8.46
CA PRO A 137 -11.26 -3.40 -8.90
C PRO A 137 -9.73 -3.20 -8.90
N PHE A 138 -8.95 -4.28 -8.88
CA PHE A 138 -7.49 -4.17 -8.85
C PHE A 138 -6.89 -3.88 -10.23
N ASP A 139 -7.47 -4.51 -11.25
CA ASP A 139 -7.08 -4.39 -12.65
C ASP A 139 -5.55 -4.51 -12.83
N ARG A 140 -5.00 -3.82 -13.83
CA ARG A 140 -3.57 -3.81 -14.10
C ARG A 140 -2.85 -2.77 -13.24
N TYR A 141 -1.80 -3.18 -12.53
CA TYR A 141 -1.02 -2.32 -11.64
C TYR A 141 0.49 -2.65 -11.66
N LEU A 142 1.29 -1.67 -11.25
CA LEU A 142 2.74 -1.78 -11.10
C LEU A 142 3.04 -1.99 -9.61
N PHE A 143 3.59 -3.15 -9.26
CA PHE A 143 3.94 -3.49 -7.89
C PHE A 143 5.43 -3.28 -7.64
N VAL A 144 5.77 -2.63 -6.52
CA VAL A 144 7.16 -2.46 -6.08
C VAL A 144 7.53 -3.56 -5.09
N TYR A 145 8.03 -4.70 -5.59
CA TYR A 145 8.35 -5.87 -4.75
C TYR A 145 9.63 -5.72 -3.93
N ILE A 146 10.47 -4.71 -4.23
CA ILE A 146 11.57 -4.33 -3.35
C ILE A 146 11.98 -2.88 -3.54
N PHE A 147 12.32 -2.22 -2.44
CA PHE A 147 12.96 -0.91 -2.43
C PHE A 147 13.98 -0.83 -1.30
N ASN A 148 15.24 -0.60 -1.66
CA ASN A 148 16.34 -0.41 -0.73
C ASN A 148 17.17 0.80 -1.13
N LEU A 149 17.51 1.66 -0.16
CA LEU A 149 18.40 2.79 -0.34
C LEU A 149 19.23 2.97 0.93
N ASN A 150 20.54 3.13 0.77
CA ASN A 150 21.46 3.42 1.88
C ASN A 150 20.95 4.60 2.70
N GLN A 151 20.96 4.46 4.03
CA GLN A 151 20.33 5.41 4.96
C GLN A 151 20.82 6.86 4.77
N GLU A 152 22.11 7.05 4.48
CA GLU A 152 22.72 8.35 4.18
C GLU A 152 22.10 9.08 2.98
N TYR A 153 21.44 8.34 2.08
CA TYR A 153 20.82 8.84 0.86
C TYR A 153 19.28 8.91 0.95
N VAL A 154 18.70 8.50 2.09
CA VAL A 154 17.26 8.61 2.35
C VAL A 154 16.90 10.05 2.70
N THR A 155 16.88 10.90 1.67
CA THR A 155 16.45 12.30 1.76
C THR A 155 15.12 12.49 1.04
N LYS A 156 14.35 13.51 1.42
CA LYS A 156 13.09 13.87 0.74
C LYS A 156 13.31 14.07 -0.76
N SER A 157 14.41 14.73 -1.15
CA SER A 157 14.75 14.96 -2.56
C SER A 157 14.98 13.64 -3.32
N ASN A 158 15.78 12.72 -2.78
CA ASN A 158 16.09 11.45 -3.44
C ASN A 158 14.86 10.54 -3.53
N ILE A 159 14.07 10.44 -2.46
CA ILE A 159 12.82 9.66 -2.47
C ILE A 159 11.84 10.24 -3.50
N ASN A 160 11.69 11.57 -3.57
CA ASN A 160 10.85 12.21 -4.59
C ASN A 160 11.30 11.87 -6.01
N TYR A 161 12.61 11.94 -6.26
CA TYR A 161 13.17 11.61 -7.56
C TYR A 161 12.88 10.17 -7.96
N ILE A 162 13.08 9.21 -7.04
CA ILE A 162 12.84 7.79 -7.33
C ILE A 162 11.35 7.49 -7.51
N LEU A 163 10.46 8.01 -6.66
CA LEU A 163 9.02 7.81 -6.81
C LEU A 163 8.49 8.43 -8.11
N ASN A 164 8.96 9.63 -8.49
CA ASN A 164 8.61 10.23 -9.78
C ASN A 164 9.12 9.39 -10.96
N TYR A 165 10.27 8.73 -10.83
CA TYR A 165 10.78 7.82 -11.85
C TYR A 165 9.86 6.59 -12.00
N ILE A 166 9.42 5.99 -10.88
CA ILE A 166 8.46 4.87 -10.89
C ILE A 166 7.13 5.31 -11.53
N GLU A 167 6.64 6.51 -11.22
CA GLU A 167 5.43 7.08 -11.84
C GLU A 167 5.57 7.27 -13.36
N ALA A 168 6.73 7.74 -13.82
CA ALA A 168 7.00 7.88 -15.24
C ALA A 168 7.04 6.51 -15.95
N LEU A 169 7.59 5.49 -15.31
CA LEU A 169 7.57 4.11 -15.83
C LEU A 169 6.14 3.56 -15.92
N ALA A 170 5.33 3.70 -14.87
CA ALA A 170 3.94 3.25 -14.88
C ALA A 170 3.16 3.89 -16.04
N LYS A 171 3.31 5.22 -16.23
CA LYS A 171 2.69 5.93 -17.36
C LYS A 171 3.18 5.46 -18.72
N LYS A 172 4.47 5.14 -18.85
CA LYS A 172 5.04 4.59 -20.09
C LYS A 172 4.43 3.22 -20.42
N GLU A 173 4.12 2.43 -19.41
CA GLU A 173 3.51 1.08 -19.55
C GLU A 173 1.97 1.10 -19.66
N ASN A 174 1.36 2.30 -19.69
CA ASN A 174 -0.09 2.51 -19.63
C ASN A 174 -0.74 1.85 -18.40
N ILE A 175 -0.08 1.98 -17.24
CA ILE A 175 -0.53 1.48 -15.95
C ILE A 175 -0.97 2.67 -15.08
N TYR A 176 -2.12 2.54 -14.43
CA TYR A 176 -2.77 3.62 -13.68
C TYR A 176 -2.71 3.46 -12.17
N ASN A 177 -2.20 2.34 -11.67
CA ASN A 177 -2.08 2.04 -10.25
C ASN A 177 -0.65 1.64 -9.92
N ILE A 178 -0.06 2.26 -8.90
CA ILE A 178 1.23 1.85 -8.34
C ILE A 178 1.02 1.40 -6.92
N ASP A 179 1.51 0.21 -6.63
CA ASP A 179 1.26 -0.51 -5.40
C ASP A 179 2.57 -0.81 -4.67
N PHE A 180 2.53 -0.63 -3.35
CA PHE A 180 3.60 -0.92 -2.41
C PHE A 180 3.02 -1.70 -1.24
N ASN A 181 3.74 -2.67 -0.69
CA ASN A 181 3.43 -3.21 0.63
C ASN A 181 4.52 -2.79 1.66
N SER A 182 4.19 -2.83 2.95
CA SER A 182 5.13 -2.42 4.00
C SER A 182 6.34 -3.35 4.16
N GLU A 183 6.26 -4.62 3.71
CA GLU A 183 7.40 -5.56 3.76
C GLU A 183 8.45 -5.27 2.69
N CYS A 184 8.04 -4.77 1.53
CA CYS A 184 8.91 -4.57 0.37
C CYS A 184 9.70 -3.25 0.45
N VAL A 185 9.35 -2.35 1.36
CA VAL A 185 9.66 -0.92 1.21
C VAL A 185 10.19 -0.31 2.51
N GLY A 186 11.47 0.07 2.52
CA GLY A 186 12.08 0.80 3.64
C GLY A 186 11.67 2.28 3.74
N ILE A 187 10.55 2.69 3.15
CA ILE A 187 10.07 4.08 3.14
C ILE A 187 9.04 4.25 4.25
N LYS A 188 9.19 5.28 5.08
CA LYS A 188 8.23 5.61 6.14
C LYS A 188 6.84 5.89 5.55
N ASN A 189 5.79 5.32 6.15
CA ASN A 189 4.40 5.48 5.73
C ASN A 189 3.97 6.95 5.52
N GLN A 190 4.47 7.87 6.36
CA GLN A 190 4.21 9.30 6.21
C GLN A 190 4.66 9.85 4.84
N ILE A 191 5.83 9.43 4.36
CA ILE A 191 6.38 9.87 3.07
C ILE A 191 5.51 9.36 1.92
N LEU A 192 5.03 8.11 2.00
CA LEU A 192 4.10 7.55 1.02
C LEU A 192 2.79 8.35 0.99
N ARG A 193 2.21 8.66 2.16
CA ARG A 193 0.99 9.47 2.26
C ARG A 193 1.17 10.88 1.70
N GLU A 194 2.28 11.56 2.01
CA GLU A 194 2.64 12.87 1.43
C GLU A 194 2.76 12.83 -0.11
N LYS A 195 2.95 11.65 -0.68
CA LYS A 195 3.03 11.42 -2.14
C LYS A 195 1.72 10.97 -2.77
N GLY A 196 0.64 10.95 -2.01
CA GLY A 196 -0.68 10.55 -2.50
C GLY A 196 -0.84 9.05 -2.61
N TYR A 197 0.00 8.26 -1.93
CA TYR A 197 -0.29 6.84 -1.73
C TYR A 197 -1.28 6.72 -0.58
N LEU A 198 -2.41 6.08 -0.87
CA LEU A 198 -3.44 5.78 0.11
C LEU A 198 -3.22 4.36 0.60
N GLN A 199 -3.23 4.18 1.92
CA GLN A 199 -3.35 2.87 2.51
C GLN A 199 -4.77 2.38 2.24
N PHE A 200 -4.92 1.31 1.46
CA PHE A 200 -6.24 0.79 1.09
C PHE A 200 -6.52 -0.60 1.68
N SER A 201 -5.48 -1.32 2.11
CA SER A 201 -5.61 -2.61 2.78
C SER A 201 -4.59 -2.73 3.91
N GLY A 202 -4.98 -3.42 4.97
CA GLY A 202 -4.09 -3.82 6.06
C GLY A 202 -4.42 -5.23 6.47
N THR A 203 -3.39 -6.03 6.70
CA THR A 203 -3.52 -7.47 6.91
C THR A 203 -2.65 -7.90 8.07
N GLY A 204 -3.25 -8.56 9.04
CA GLY A 204 -2.51 -9.25 10.09
C GLY A 204 -2.21 -10.69 9.66
N VAL A 205 -0.97 -11.11 9.84
CA VAL A 205 -0.57 -12.51 9.72
C VAL A 205 -0.73 -13.13 11.09
N ILE A 206 -1.64 -14.10 11.21
CA ILE A 206 -1.94 -14.73 12.49
C ILE A 206 -1.60 -16.22 12.45
N LYS A 207 -1.10 -16.71 13.58
CA LYS A 207 -1.05 -18.13 13.88
C LYS A 207 -2.24 -18.48 14.77
N ILE A 208 -3.11 -19.36 14.29
CA ILE A 208 -4.22 -19.86 15.10
C ILE A 208 -3.66 -20.87 16.11
N ASN A 209 -3.86 -20.58 17.39
CA ASN A 209 -3.55 -21.50 18.48
C ASN A 209 -4.72 -22.48 18.59
N GLN A 210 -4.45 -23.76 18.81
CA GLN A 210 -5.49 -24.80 18.80
C GLN A 210 -6.67 -24.43 19.72
N ALA A 211 -7.86 -24.43 19.15
CA ALA A 211 -9.12 -24.32 19.88
C ALA A 211 -10.00 -25.53 19.54
N VAL A 212 -10.65 -26.11 20.55
CA VAL A 212 -11.71 -27.11 20.32
C VAL A 212 -12.93 -26.34 19.86
N ILE A 213 -13.29 -26.47 18.59
CA ILE A 213 -14.43 -25.75 18.01
C ILE A 213 -15.35 -26.75 17.31
N GLU A 214 -16.65 -26.54 17.46
CA GLU A 214 -17.66 -27.32 16.74
C GLU A 214 -17.39 -27.30 15.22
N PRO A 215 -17.61 -28.43 14.52
CA PRO A 215 -17.50 -28.49 13.07
C PRO A 215 -18.32 -27.41 12.38
N SER A 216 -17.80 -26.86 11.27
CA SER A 216 -18.57 -25.94 10.43
C SER A 216 -19.81 -26.66 9.89
N LEU A 217 -20.98 -26.04 10.09
CA LEU A 217 -22.25 -26.52 9.53
C LEU A 217 -22.57 -25.86 8.18
N ARG A 218 -21.87 -24.77 7.85
CA ARG A 218 -22.11 -23.94 6.66
C ARG A 218 -21.11 -24.18 5.53
N ILE A 219 -20.09 -25.01 5.76
CA ILE A 219 -19.08 -25.35 4.75
C ILE A 219 -19.20 -26.79 4.29
N ARG A 220 -19.13 -26.98 2.98
CA ARG A 220 -19.01 -28.30 2.35
C ARG A 220 -17.80 -28.33 1.43
N GLU A 221 -16.90 -29.28 1.66
CA GLU A 221 -15.76 -29.52 0.77
C GLU A 221 -16.22 -30.20 -0.52
N ASP A 222 -15.79 -29.67 -1.66
CA ASP A 222 -16.00 -30.27 -2.95
C ASP A 222 -14.90 -31.30 -3.23
N ASN A 223 -15.18 -32.56 -2.87
CA ASN A 223 -14.26 -33.69 -3.00
C ASN A 223 -14.18 -34.28 -4.42
N GLY A 224 -14.90 -33.72 -5.40
CA GLY A 224 -15.11 -34.35 -6.71
C GLY A 224 -13.95 -34.20 -7.70
N LYS A 225 -12.98 -33.33 -7.46
CA LYS A 225 -11.95 -32.95 -8.45
C LYS A 225 -10.70 -32.33 -7.82
N GLU A 226 -9.54 -32.54 -8.43
CA GLU A 226 -8.35 -31.72 -8.17
C GLU A 226 -8.47 -30.36 -8.86
N TYR A 227 -8.22 -29.28 -8.11
CA TYR A 227 -8.29 -27.91 -8.61
C TYR A 227 -6.90 -27.40 -9.01
N SER A 228 -6.89 -26.55 -10.03
CA SER A 228 -5.69 -25.97 -10.62
C SER A 228 -5.73 -24.44 -10.56
N ILE A 229 -4.59 -23.80 -10.87
CA ILE A 229 -4.47 -22.34 -10.89
C ILE A 229 -5.47 -21.70 -11.88
N THR A 230 -5.84 -22.40 -12.96
CA THR A 230 -6.82 -21.89 -13.93
C THR A 230 -8.23 -21.84 -13.36
N ASP A 231 -8.58 -22.72 -12.41
CA ASP A 231 -9.91 -22.75 -11.79
C ASP A 231 -10.12 -21.54 -10.86
N ILE A 232 -9.04 -20.95 -10.34
CA ILE A 232 -9.10 -19.83 -9.39
C ILE A 232 -8.83 -18.47 -10.04
N LYS A 233 -8.77 -18.37 -11.37
CA LYS A 233 -8.33 -17.15 -12.10
C LYS A 233 -9.14 -15.89 -11.78
N ASP A 234 -10.42 -16.04 -11.45
CA ASP A 234 -11.35 -14.92 -11.21
C ASP A 234 -11.51 -14.60 -9.70
N TYR A 235 -10.77 -15.29 -8.83
CA TYR A 235 -10.81 -15.12 -7.37
C TYR A 235 -9.62 -14.31 -6.87
N LEU A 236 -9.75 -13.68 -5.71
CA LEU A 236 -8.72 -12.85 -5.10
C LEU A 236 -8.38 -13.33 -3.68
N PRO A 237 -7.10 -13.30 -3.28
CA PRO A 237 -6.71 -13.64 -1.91
C PRO A 237 -7.26 -12.59 -0.94
N ILE A 238 -7.94 -13.01 0.13
CA ILE A 238 -8.49 -12.10 1.15
C ILE A 238 -7.37 -11.34 1.88
N GLU A 239 -6.19 -11.95 1.97
CA GLU A 239 -5.09 -11.46 2.79
C GLU A 239 -4.38 -10.30 2.15
N ARG A 240 -4.34 -10.20 0.81
CA ARG A 240 -3.67 -9.09 0.12
C ARG A 240 -2.28 -8.79 0.72
N ILE A 241 -1.42 -9.79 0.82
CA ILE A 241 -0.03 -9.62 1.31
C ILE A 241 0.97 -9.56 0.16
N ARG A 242 0.66 -10.27 -0.92
CA ARG A 242 1.39 -10.26 -2.19
C ARG A 242 0.41 -10.29 -3.36
N PRO A 243 0.83 -9.88 -4.57
CA PRO A 243 0.05 -10.10 -5.78
C PRO A 243 -0.33 -11.57 -5.92
N LYS A 244 -1.56 -11.85 -6.35
CA LYS A 244 -2.08 -13.21 -6.54
C LYS A 244 -1.17 -14.06 -7.40
N SER A 245 -0.63 -13.50 -8.49
CA SER A 245 0.25 -14.24 -9.38
C SER A 245 1.55 -14.69 -8.69
N GLU A 246 2.04 -13.96 -7.68
CA GLU A 246 3.20 -14.40 -6.90
C GLU A 246 2.85 -15.59 -6.00
N ILE A 247 1.62 -15.63 -5.47
CA ILE A 247 1.10 -16.76 -4.68
C ILE A 247 0.91 -17.99 -5.59
N THR A 248 0.31 -17.83 -6.77
CA THR A 248 -0.01 -18.95 -7.65
C THR A 248 1.19 -19.46 -8.45
N ASN A 249 2.16 -18.59 -8.77
CA ASN A 249 3.36 -18.98 -9.52
C ASN A 249 4.54 -19.34 -8.62
N SER A 250 4.30 -19.71 -7.36
CA SER A 250 5.37 -20.18 -6.48
C SER A 250 6.09 -21.39 -7.08
N THR A 251 7.36 -21.60 -6.72
CA THR A 251 8.21 -22.68 -7.25
C THR A 251 7.69 -24.08 -6.97
N GLU A 252 6.77 -24.23 -6.01
CA GLU A 252 6.08 -25.47 -5.70
C GLU A 252 4.65 -25.43 -6.24
N LYS A 253 4.16 -26.56 -6.77
CA LYS A 253 2.77 -26.67 -7.20
C LYS A 253 1.86 -26.53 -5.97
N PRO A 254 1.02 -25.49 -5.88
CA PRO A 254 0.12 -25.32 -4.74
C PRO A 254 -0.92 -26.43 -4.72
N LYS A 255 -1.30 -26.89 -3.51
CA LYS A 255 -2.49 -27.72 -3.33
C LYS A 255 -3.69 -26.80 -3.18
N ILE A 256 -4.70 -26.99 -4.04
CA ILE A 256 -5.90 -26.14 -4.06
C ILE A 256 -7.11 -26.98 -3.65
N LYS A 257 -7.89 -26.48 -2.69
CA LYS A 257 -9.19 -27.02 -2.32
C LYS A 257 -10.29 -26.04 -2.68
N LYS A 258 -11.48 -26.57 -2.98
CA LYS A 258 -12.70 -25.80 -3.15
C LYS A 258 -13.67 -26.17 -2.04
N LEU A 259 -14.21 -25.14 -1.40
CA LEU A 259 -15.29 -25.23 -0.43
C LEU A 259 -16.49 -24.47 -0.97
N ASN A 260 -17.68 -24.91 -0.60
CA ASN A 260 -18.90 -24.15 -0.79
C ASN A 260 -19.38 -23.67 0.58
N PHE A 261 -19.54 -22.36 0.72
CA PHE A 261 -20.05 -21.69 1.91
C PHE A 261 -21.51 -21.29 1.69
N GLU A 262 -22.38 -21.76 2.57
CA GLU A 262 -23.81 -21.45 2.58
C GLU A 262 -24.09 -20.35 3.61
N TYR A 263 -24.51 -19.17 3.13
CA TYR A 263 -24.95 -18.05 3.97
C TYR A 263 -26.33 -17.59 3.52
N GLU A 264 -27.33 -17.80 4.38
CA GLU A 264 -28.73 -17.57 4.04
C GLU A 264 -29.13 -18.27 2.72
N ASN A 265 -29.46 -17.51 1.67
CA ASN A 265 -29.79 -18.00 0.33
C ASN A 265 -28.65 -17.82 -0.68
N ILE A 266 -27.43 -17.52 -0.21
CA ILE A 266 -26.24 -17.32 -1.03
C ILE A 266 -25.34 -18.55 -0.89
N LEU A 267 -24.90 -19.06 -2.05
CA LEU A 267 -23.88 -20.10 -2.15
C LEU A 267 -22.59 -19.45 -2.67
N GLU A 268 -21.62 -19.25 -1.79
CA GLU A 268 -20.32 -18.69 -2.16
C GLU A 268 -19.30 -19.80 -2.35
N THR A 269 -18.49 -19.69 -3.41
CA THR A 269 -17.35 -20.58 -3.63
C THR A 269 -16.11 -20.00 -2.95
N VAL A 270 -15.47 -20.80 -2.11
CA VAL A 270 -14.22 -20.43 -1.44
C VAL A 270 -13.12 -21.36 -1.92
N TYR A 271 -11.98 -20.81 -2.32
CA TYR A 271 -10.80 -21.60 -2.62
C TYR A 271 -9.76 -21.47 -1.52
N ILE A 272 -9.13 -22.58 -1.14
CA ILE A 272 -8.00 -22.58 -0.23
C ILE A 272 -6.76 -23.03 -0.98
N ILE A 273 -5.70 -22.22 -0.93
CA ILE A 273 -4.37 -22.57 -1.41
C ILE A 273 -3.51 -22.94 -0.21
N TYR A 274 -2.99 -24.17 -0.20
CA TYR A 274 -1.97 -24.61 0.73
C TYR A 274 -0.61 -24.54 0.06
N LEU A 275 0.31 -23.80 0.69
CA LEU A 275 1.72 -23.85 0.33
C LEU A 275 2.41 -24.87 1.23
N SER A 276 3.12 -25.82 0.62
CA SER A 276 3.92 -26.78 1.38
C SER A 276 5.04 -26.03 2.11
N ASN A 277 5.50 -26.61 3.22
CA ASN A 277 6.39 -26.01 4.23
C ASN A 277 7.69 -25.44 3.63
N THR A 278 7.63 -24.25 3.04
CA THR A 278 8.82 -23.55 2.58
C THR A 278 9.43 -22.82 3.77
N LYS A 279 10.75 -22.90 3.92
CA LYS A 279 11.55 -22.10 4.88
C LYS A 279 11.35 -20.57 4.76
N LEU A 280 10.51 -20.13 3.81
CA LEU A 280 10.31 -18.76 3.36
C LEU A 280 8.91 -18.21 3.66
N ALA A 281 7.94 -19.04 4.02
CA ALA A 281 6.56 -18.56 4.13
C ALA A 281 6.15 -18.42 5.60
N SER A 282 6.07 -17.15 6.03
CA SER A 282 5.35 -16.75 7.25
C SER A 282 3.85 -17.04 7.19
N ILE A 283 3.34 -17.57 6.06
CA ILE A 283 1.94 -17.93 5.78
C ILE A 283 1.93 -19.23 4.99
N ASN A 284 1.12 -20.20 5.40
CA ASN A 284 1.02 -21.49 4.71
C ASN A 284 -0.36 -21.74 4.07
N THR A 285 -1.33 -20.88 4.36
CA THR A 285 -2.71 -21.00 3.90
C THR A 285 -3.21 -19.68 3.36
N PHE A 286 -3.77 -19.68 2.15
CA PHE A 286 -4.45 -18.53 1.57
C PHE A 286 -5.91 -18.87 1.25
N ILE A 287 -6.80 -17.93 1.53
CA ILE A 287 -8.24 -18.02 1.27
C ILE A 287 -8.56 -17.07 0.12
N LEU A 288 -9.22 -17.61 -0.91
CA LEU A 288 -9.59 -16.90 -2.11
C LEU A 288 -11.11 -16.84 -2.23
N LEU A 289 -11.64 -15.63 -2.44
CA LEU A 289 -13.07 -15.35 -2.63
C LEU A 289 -13.30 -14.60 -3.94
N SER A 290 -14.56 -14.59 -4.39
CA SER A 290 -14.93 -13.75 -5.52
C SER A 290 -14.73 -12.27 -5.16
N PRO A 291 -14.39 -11.38 -6.12
CA PRO A 291 -14.11 -9.98 -5.81
C PRO A 291 -15.28 -9.27 -5.14
N VAL A 292 -16.53 -9.62 -5.48
CA VAL A 292 -17.72 -9.02 -4.88
C VAL A 292 -17.82 -9.34 -3.40
N SER A 293 -17.57 -10.60 -3.02
CA SER A 293 -17.62 -11.08 -1.64
C SER A 293 -16.57 -10.45 -0.73
N LEU A 294 -15.48 -9.91 -1.29
CA LEU A 294 -14.47 -9.18 -0.50
C LEU A 294 -14.96 -7.83 0.02
N TYR A 295 -16.05 -7.28 -0.54
CA TYR A 295 -16.61 -5.98 -0.16
C TYR A 295 -17.91 -6.10 0.64
N ASP A 296 -18.37 -7.33 0.93
CA ASP A 296 -19.47 -7.59 1.85
C ASP A 296 -18.90 -7.98 3.22
N ASP A 297 -18.78 -7.01 4.12
CA ASP A 297 -18.15 -7.22 5.43
C ASP A 297 -18.82 -8.34 6.23
N ILE A 298 -20.14 -8.49 6.14
CA ILE A 298 -20.88 -9.49 6.91
C ILE A 298 -20.58 -10.88 6.34
N LEU A 299 -20.72 -11.04 5.03
CA LEU A 299 -20.45 -12.31 4.36
C LEU A 299 -18.98 -12.71 4.52
N LEU A 300 -18.05 -11.77 4.37
CA LEU A 300 -16.62 -12.00 4.53
C LEU A 300 -16.27 -12.50 5.94
N ASN A 301 -16.76 -11.82 6.97
CA ASN A 301 -16.51 -12.19 8.37
C ASN A 301 -17.04 -13.60 8.67
N ASP A 302 -18.30 -13.88 8.32
CA ASP A 302 -18.92 -15.19 8.57
C ASP A 302 -18.23 -16.31 7.78
N CYS A 303 -17.88 -16.04 6.51
CA CYS A 303 -17.15 -16.98 5.68
C CYS A 303 -15.79 -17.33 6.30
N ILE A 304 -15.03 -16.33 6.75
CA ILE A 304 -13.71 -16.54 7.35
C ILE A 304 -13.80 -17.38 8.62
N VAL A 305 -14.77 -17.08 9.49
CA VAL A 305 -15.02 -17.86 10.71
C VAL A 305 -15.25 -19.33 10.37
N GLU A 306 -16.14 -19.62 9.42
CA GLU A 306 -16.46 -20.99 9.06
C GLU A 306 -15.27 -21.69 8.38
N VAL A 307 -14.50 -20.98 7.55
CA VAL A 307 -13.28 -21.53 6.93
C VAL A 307 -12.23 -21.90 7.98
N ILE A 308 -12.00 -21.05 8.98
CA ILE A 308 -11.07 -21.35 10.07
C ILE A 308 -11.54 -22.58 10.87
N LYS A 309 -12.85 -22.69 11.17
CA LYS A 309 -13.42 -23.89 11.81
C LYS A 309 -13.17 -25.15 10.98
N TYR A 310 -13.38 -25.09 9.66
CA TYR A 310 -13.10 -26.20 8.76
C TYR A 310 -11.62 -26.60 8.79
N LEU A 311 -10.71 -25.63 8.70
CA LEU A 311 -9.26 -25.86 8.72
C LEU A 311 -8.77 -26.50 10.03
N LEU A 312 -9.30 -26.07 11.17
CA LEU A 312 -8.95 -26.64 12.47
C LEU A 312 -9.42 -28.10 12.60
N ASN A 313 -10.59 -28.42 12.05
CA ASN A 313 -11.15 -29.77 12.08
C ASN A 313 -10.48 -30.73 11.06
N SER A 314 -9.80 -30.22 10.04
CA SER A 314 -9.09 -31.05 9.05
C SER A 314 -7.73 -31.60 9.52
N ASN A 315 -7.40 -31.47 10.82
CA ASN A 315 -6.13 -31.91 11.45
C ASN A 315 -4.85 -31.21 10.95
N ASP A 316 -4.95 -30.01 10.36
CA ASP A 316 -3.79 -29.20 10.01
C ASP A 316 -3.24 -28.51 11.27
N ARG A 317 -2.14 -29.02 11.82
CA ARG A 317 -1.67 -28.67 13.18
C ARG A 317 -0.95 -27.32 13.32
N ASP A 318 -0.74 -26.58 12.23
CA ASP A 318 -0.18 -25.23 12.25
C ASP A 318 -0.81 -24.41 11.13
N ILE A 319 -1.87 -23.65 11.43
CA ILE A 319 -2.50 -22.76 10.46
C ILE A 319 -1.92 -21.37 10.67
N ILE A 320 -1.20 -20.88 9.65
CA ILE A 320 -0.73 -19.51 9.60
C ILE A 320 -1.29 -18.87 8.34
N LEU A 321 -2.23 -17.94 8.54
CA LEU A 321 -2.93 -17.24 7.47
C LEU A 321 -2.83 -15.73 7.68
N GLY A 322 -2.89 -14.97 6.59
CA GLY A 322 -3.21 -13.55 6.68
C GLY A 322 -4.71 -13.37 6.83
N LEU A 323 -5.15 -12.26 7.41
CA LEU A 323 -6.55 -11.83 7.40
C LEU A 323 -6.61 -10.29 7.40
N PRO A 324 -7.62 -9.67 6.76
CA PRO A 324 -7.84 -8.23 6.88
C PRO A 324 -7.92 -7.82 8.35
N LEU A 325 -7.26 -6.71 8.72
CA LEU A 325 -7.18 -6.27 10.12
C LEU A 325 -8.57 -6.07 10.75
N ASP A 326 -9.53 -5.56 9.97
CA ASP A 326 -10.90 -5.34 10.43
C ASP A 326 -11.62 -6.66 10.76
N VAL A 327 -11.31 -7.74 10.03
CA VAL A 327 -11.83 -9.09 10.31
C VAL A 327 -11.18 -9.67 11.57
N ILE A 328 -9.86 -9.48 11.74
CA ILE A 328 -9.12 -10.02 12.90
C ILE A 328 -9.72 -9.53 14.21
N ASN A 329 -10.14 -8.26 14.26
CA ASN A 329 -10.78 -7.69 15.45
C ASN A 329 -12.08 -8.42 15.86
N ASN A 330 -12.71 -9.14 14.93
CA ASN A 330 -13.94 -9.90 15.14
C ASN A 330 -13.71 -11.40 15.44
N LEU A 331 -12.45 -11.87 15.47
CA LEU A 331 -12.10 -13.27 15.70
C LEU A 331 -12.07 -13.67 17.18
N SER A 332 -12.86 -13.04 18.04
CA SER A 332 -12.81 -13.23 19.50
C SER A 332 -13.06 -14.68 19.96
N ILE A 333 -13.59 -15.53 19.09
CA ILE A 333 -13.85 -16.95 19.34
C ILE A 333 -12.63 -17.85 19.13
N PHE A 334 -11.58 -17.36 18.46
CA PHE A 334 -10.36 -18.12 18.20
C PHE A 334 -9.23 -17.61 19.10
N ASP A 335 -8.44 -18.53 19.65
CA ASP A 335 -7.14 -18.18 20.23
C ASP A 335 -6.15 -18.03 19.07
N TYR A 336 -5.50 -16.88 18.97
CA TYR A 336 -4.51 -16.61 17.93
C TYR A 336 -3.39 -15.70 18.44
N SER A 337 -2.24 -15.79 17.77
CA SER A 337 -1.12 -14.86 17.96
C SER A 337 -0.83 -14.11 16.68
N MET A 338 -0.63 -12.80 16.79
CA MET A 338 -0.19 -11.96 15.66
C MET A 338 1.30 -12.18 15.43
N VAL A 339 1.65 -12.59 14.21
CA VAL A 339 3.03 -12.86 13.76
C VAL A 339 3.63 -11.65 13.06
N ASN A 340 2.85 -11.00 12.18
CA ASN A 340 3.28 -9.83 11.42
C ASN A 340 2.08 -8.98 10.98
N GLU A 341 2.34 -7.76 10.53
CA GLU A 341 1.33 -6.87 9.95
C GLU A 341 1.85 -6.29 8.63
N VAL A 342 1.02 -6.36 7.59
CA VAL A 342 1.34 -5.90 6.25
C VAL A 342 0.31 -4.87 5.80
N HIS A 343 0.78 -3.69 5.41
CA HIS A 343 -0.05 -2.63 4.87
C HIS A 343 0.20 -2.47 3.38
N TRP A 344 -0.88 -2.34 2.61
CA TRP A 344 -0.83 -2.09 1.20
C TRP A 344 -1.22 -0.65 0.88
N TYR A 345 -0.36 0.00 0.10
CA TYR A 345 -0.47 1.37 -0.33
C TYR A 345 -0.64 1.42 -1.85
N ARG A 346 -1.63 2.18 -2.31
CA ARG A 346 -1.88 2.41 -3.74
C ARG A 346 -1.87 3.89 -4.05
N LYS A 347 -1.24 4.24 -5.17
CA LYS A 347 -1.39 5.53 -5.81
C LYS A 347 -2.08 5.36 -7.16
N VAL A 348 -3.18 6.06 -7.33
CA VAL A 348 -3.87 6.18 -8.61
C VAL A 348 -3.22 7.31 -9.41
N LEU A 349 -2.83 7.02 -10.64
CA LEU A 349 -2.22 7.97 -11.55
C LEU A 349 -3.29 8.60 -12.42
N THR A 350 -3.49 9.90 -12.27
CA THR A 350 -4.34 10.69 -13.17
C THR A 350 -3.52 11.17 -14.38
N TYR A 351 -4.07 11.02 -15.58
CA TYR A 351 -3.59 11.77 -16.73
C TYR A 351 -4.24 13.15 -16.70
N ILE A 352 -3.41 14.19 -16.62
CA ILE A 352 -3.80 15.47 -17.21
C ILE A 352 -3.58 15.26 -18.72
N LYS A 353 -4.66 15.12 -19.50
CA LYS A 353 -4.57 15.27 -20.96
C LYS A 353 -3.87 16.61 -21.21
N LYS A 354 -2.65 16.56 -21.76
CA LYS A 354 -1.98 17.75 -22.26
C LYS A 354 -2.59 18.16 -23.59
#